data_AF-A0A2W5EB40-F1
#
_entry.id   AF-A0A2W5EB40-F1
#
_cell.length_a   1.000
_cell.length_b   1.000
_cell.length_c   1.000
_cell.angle_alpha   90.00
_cell.angle_beta   90.00
_cell.angle_gamma   90.00
#
_symmetry.space_group_name_H-M   'P 1'
#
loop_
_entity.id
_entity.type
_entity.pdbx_description
1 polymer ?
#
loop_
_entity_poly.entity_id
_entity_poly.type
_entity_poly.pdbx_seq_one_letter_code
_entity_poly.pdbx_strand_id
1 'polypeptide(L)'
;MEFNIALNTIVYLMIFLFPGIIFRKFLFIREYSKEFDKGNLFERFIWTILTSIGILIVTFSIFLILKNILNLDLLTSISYKTIWNTFNDLSNNKLPNPNEKLPLKDRDVYKHFFFLMVSIYILSAILGMISYWITRTTFVKSIGILKYLNYWQDLVKGTFISNNDDTLTYAYTTADVLTEQNDTTKLYSGRVINYYLDIQTNQLQTIVLSDTKRYKRLN
;
A
#
# COMPACT_ATOMS: atom_id res chain seq x y z
N MET A 1 -3.51 -33.76 -2.57
CA MET A 1 -4.41 -32.61 -2.41
C MET A 1 -4.42 -31.91 -3.75
N GLU A 2 -5.39 -32.23 -4.61
CA GLU A 2 -5.47 -31.65 -5.96
C GLU A 2 -5.94 -30.21 -5.83
N PHE A 3 -5.04 -29.26 -6.10
CA PHE A 3 -5.33 -27.84 -6.15
C PHE A 3 -6.14 -27.56 -7.43
N ASN A 4 -7.41 -27.96 -7.44
CA ASN A 4 -8.35 -27.69 -8.53
C ASN A 4 -8.90 -26.27 -8.34
N ILE A 5 -8.01 -25.26 -8.38
CA ILE A 5 -8.47 -23.87 -8.39
C ILE A 5 -9.12 -23.62 -9.75
N ALA A 6 -10.42 -23.34 -9.68
CA ALA A 6 -11.20 -22.89 -10.81
C ALA A 6 -10.61 -21.58 -11.39
N LEU A 7 -10.43 -21.53 -12.71
CA LEU A 7 -9.88 -20.37 -13.43
C LEU A 7 -10.57 -19.05 -13.03
N ASN A 8 -11.88 -19.11 -12.77
CA ASN A 8 -12.68 -17.99 -12.30
C ASN A 8 -12.11 -17.35 -11.03
N THR A 9 -11.61 -18.16 -10.09
CA THR A 9 -11.15 -17.73 -8.78
C THR A 9 -9.82 -17.00 -8.90
N ILE A 10 -8.93 -17.49 -9.78
CA ILE A 10 -7.67 -16.81 -10.09
C ILE A 10 -7.95 -15.43 -10.69
N VAL A 11 -8.85 -15.37 -11.68
CA VAL A 11 -9.18 -14.12 -12.36
C VAL A 11 -9.85 -13.12 -11.39
N TYR A 12 -10.75 -13.59 -10.51
CA TYR A 12 -11.34 -12.73 -9.49
C TYR A 12 -10.32 -12.19 -8.50
N LEU A 13 -9.37 -13.02 -8.04
CA LEU A 13 -8.29 -12.53 -7.17
C LEU A 13 -7.44 -11.48 -7.89
N MET A 14 -7.08 -11.72 -9.15
CA MET A 14 -6.27 -10.78 -9.94
C MET A 14 -6.96 -9.42 -10.16
N ILE A 15 -8.29 -9.39 -10.28
CA ILE A 15 -9.04 -8.16 -10.53
C ILE A 15 -9.43 -7.45 -9.22
N PHE A 16 -9.87 -8.18 -8.20
CA PHE A 16 -10.48 -7.59 -7.01
C PHE A 16 -9.56 -7.52 -5.78
N LEU A 17 -8.46 -8.26 -5.75
CA LEU A 17 -7.55 -8.27 -4.60
C LEU A 17 -6.20 -7.62 -4.94
N PHE A 18 -5.61 -7.99 -6.08
CA PHE A 18 -4.26 -7.55 -6.46
C PHE A 18 -4.11 -6.02 -6.57
N PRO A 19 -5.05 -5.26 -7.16
CA PRO A 19 -4.92 -3.80 -7.25
C PRO A 19 -4.78 -3.16 -5.85
N GLY A 20 -5.60 -3.59 -4.90
CA GLY A 20 -5.52 -3.14 -3.50
C GLY A 20 -4.20 -3.52 -2.83
N ILE A 21 -3.67 -4.73 -3.08
CA ILE A 21 -2.37 -5.16 -2.53
C ILE A 21 -1.25 -4.27 -3.09
N ILE A 22 -1.24 -4.04 -4.39
CA ILE A 22 -0.25 -3.18 -5.07
C ILE A 22 -0.30 -1.78 -4.47
N PHE A 23 -1.50 -1.18 -4.39
CA PHE A 23 -1.69 0.13 -3.78
C PHE A 23 -1.12 0.21 -2.37
N ARG A 24 -1.45 -0.76 -1.50
CA ARG A 24 -0.92 -0.80 -0.12
C ARG A 24 0.60 -0.95 -0.10
N LYS A 25 1.18 -1.72 -1.02
CA LYS A 25 2.64 -1.90 -1.08
C LYS A 25 3.36 -0.58 -1.37
N PHE A 26 2.81 0.24 -2.27
CA PHE A 26 3.35 1.56 -2.57
C PHE A 26 3.05 2.59 -1.48
N LEU A 27 1.88 2.51 -0.82
CA LEU A 27 1.55 3.35 0.33
C LEU A 27 2.56 3.18 1.48
N PHE A 28 2.98 1.94 1.75
CA PHE A 28 3.90 1.57 2.84
C PHE A 28 5.33 1.29 2.35
N ILE A 29 5.86 2.07 1.40
CA ILE A 29 7.24 1.89 0.93
C ILE A 29 8.28 2.52 1.90
N ARG A 30 9.55 2.09 1.79
CA ARG A 30 10.71 2.59 2.55
C ARG A 30 10.54 2.41 4.07
N GLU A 31 10.58 3.49 4.85
CA GLU A 31 10.59 3.44 6.32
C GLU A 31 9.26 3.00 6.94
N TYR A 32 8.20 2.96 6.13
CA TYR A 32 6.85 2.57 6.54
C TYR A 32 6.53 1.13 6.14
N SER A 33 7.49 0.42 5.53
CA SER A 33 7.35 -1.00 5.20
C SER A 33 7.05 -1.87 6.41
N LYS A 34 7.51 -1.45 7.60
CA LYS A 34 7.23 -2.11 8.88
C LYS A 34 5.75 -2.03 9.29
N GLU A 35 5.00 -1.07 8.75
CA GLU A 35 3.58 -0.91 9.03
C GLU A 35 2.68 -1.61 8.01
N PHE A 36 3.25 -2.18 6.93
CA PHE A 36 2.47 -2.88 5.91
C PHE A 36 1.69 -4.06 6.52
N ASP A 37 2.32 -4.78 7.46
CA ASP A 37 1.75 -5.95 8.11
C ASP A 37 0.98 -5.66 9.41
N LYS A 38 0.90 -4.38 9.81
CA LYS A 38 0.28 -3.94 11.05
C LYS A 38 -1.25 -4.08 11.01
N GLY A 39 -1.83 -4.40 12.17
CA GLY A 39 -3.28 -4.50 12.38
C GLY A 39 -3.84 -5.91 12.15
N ASN A 40 -5.14 -6.07 12.40
CA ASN A 40 -5.80 -7.37 12.26
C ASN A 40 -5.79 -7.82 10.79
N LEU A 41 -5.52 -9.11 10.54
CA LEU A 41 -5.59 -9.70 9.21
C LEU A 41 -6.93 -9.43 8.52
N PHE A 42 -8.04 -9.48 9.26
CA PHE A 42 -9.37 -9.19 8.72
C PHE A 42 -9.51 -7.72 8.30
N GLU A 43 -9.13 -6.78 9.14
CA GLU A 43 -9.17 -5.34 8.82
C GLU A 43 -8.29 -5.03 7.60
N ARG A 44 -7.09 -5.59 7.57
CA ARG A 44 -6.16 -5.49 6.43
C ARG A 44 -6.81 -6.02 5.15
N PHE A 45 -7.49 -7.15 5.23
CA PHE A 45 -8.16 -7.75 4.08
C PHE A 45 -9.31 -6.87 3.57
N ILE A 46 -10.18 -6.39 4.46
CA ILE A 46 -11.28 -5.48 4.13
C ILE A 46 -10.75 -4.18 3.50
N TRP A 47 -9.70 -3.59 4.08
CA TRP A 47 -9.07 -2.38 3.54
C TRP A 47 -8.49 -2.61 2.13
N THR A 48 -7.93 -3.79 1.88
CA THR A 48 -7.39 -4.17 0.57
C THR A 48 -8.50 -4.28 -0.47
N ILE A 49 -9.63 -4.90 -0.13
CA ILE A 49 -10.79 -4.97 -1.03
C ILE A 49 -11.35 -3.58 -1.30
N LEU A 50 -11.53 -2.76 -0.25
CA LEU A 50 -12.07 -1.41 -0.38
C LEU A 50 -11.21 -0.54 -1.31
N THR A 51 -9.90 -0.55 -1.11
CA THR A 51 -8.96 0.19 -1.97
C THR A 51 -8.97 -0.35 -3.39
N SER A 52 -9.07 -1.66 -3.59
CA SER A 52 -9.20 -2.26 -4.92
C SER A 52 -10.47 -1.79 -5.65
N ILE A 53 -11.63 -1.79 -4.97
CA ILE A 53 -12.88 -1.28 -5.53
C ILE A 53 -12.75 0.20 -5.90
N GLY A 54 -12.15 1.00 -5.03
CA GLY A 54 -11.87 2.42 -5.32
C GLY A 54 -11.02 2.60 -6.58
N ILE A 55 -9.94 1.82 -6.73
CA ILE A 55 -9.08 1.87 -7.91
C ILE A 55 -9.83 1.46 -9.18
N LEU A 56 -10.69 0.44 -9.12
CA LEU A 56 -11.52 0.05 -10.26
C LEU A 56 -12.46 1.17 -10.69
N ILE A 57 -13.11 1.85 -9.73
CA ILE A 57 -13.99 3.00 -10.01
C ILE A 57 -13.21 4.15 -10.64
N VAL A 58 -12.02 4.50 -10.11
CA VAL A 58 -11.18 5.55 -10.69
C VAL A 58 -10.71 5.17 -12.08
N THR A 59 -10.28 3.93 -12.29
CA THR A 59 -9.85 3.43 -13.60
C THR A 59 -10.99 3.54 -14.62
N PHE A 60 -12.19 3.08 -14.25
CA PHE A 60 -13.38 3.18 -15.08
C PHE A 60 -13.70 4.65 -15.43
N SER A 61 -13.61 5.54 -14.45
CA SER A 61 -13.87 6.98 -14.63
C SER A 61 -12.88 7.62 -15.60
N ILE A 62 -11.59 7.28 -15.50
CA ILE A 62 -10.55 7.75 -16.43
C ILE A 62 -10.86 7.29 -17.86
N PHE A 63 -11.18 6.02 -18.08
CA PHE A 63 -11.52 5.54 -19.42
C PHE A 63 -12.80 6.18 -19.99
N LEU A 64 -13.81 6.46 -19.15
CA LEU A 64 -14.99 7.21 -19.57
C LEU A 64 -14.64 8.65 -19.99
N ILE A 65 -13.79 9.33 -19.23
CA ILE A 65 -13.33 10.68 -19.53
C ILE A 65 -12.52 10.70 -20.85
N LEU A 66 -11.58 9.77 -21.02
CA LEU A 66 -10.78 9.64 -22.25
C LEU A 66 -11.68 9.43 -23.48
N LYS A 67 -12.72 8.60 -23.35
CA LYS A 67 -13.67 8.34 -24.43
C LYS A 67 -14.57 9.54 -24.74
N ASN A 68 -15.21 10.12 -23.72
CA ASN A 68 -16.26 11.12 -23.92
C ASN A 68 -15.72 12.54 -24.13
N ILE A 69 -14.59 12.89 -23.51
CA ILE A 69 -14.04 14.26 -23.57
C ILE A 69 -12.95 14.34 -24.64
N LEU A 70 -12.06 13.36 -24.69
CA LEU A 70 -10.89 13.38 -25.59
C LEU A 70 -11.12 12.59 -26.89
N ASN A 71 -12.28 11.95 -27.06
CA ASN A 71 -12.62 11.09 -28.20
C ASN A 71 -11.57 9.98 -28.48
N LEU A 72 -10.82 9.58 -27.45
CA LEU A 72 -9.83 8.51 -27.54
C LEU A 72 -10.45 7.19 -27.08
N ASP A 73 -10.92 6.39 -28.05
CA ASP A 73 -11.39 5.04 -27.77
C ASP A 73 -10.20 4.08 -27.70
N LEU A 74 -9.59 3.95 -26.51
CA LEU A 74 -8.45 3.04 -26.28
C LEU A 74 -8.88 1.57 -26.10
N LEU A 75 -10.18 1.34 -25.86
CA LEU A 75 -10.75 0.02 -25.58
C LEU A 75 -11.92 -0.26 -26.53
N THR A 76 -11.65 -0.12 -27.82
CA THR A 76 -12.60 -0.25 -28.94
C THR A 76 -13.43 -1.54 -28.95
N SER A 77 -12.86 -2.63 -28.42
CA SER A 77 -13.46 -3.97 -28.36
C SER A 77 -14.19 -4.27 -27.03
N ILE A 78 -13.99 -3.44 -26.01
CA ILE A 78 -14.57 -3.66 -24.68
C ILE A 78 -15.87 -2.90 -24.60
N SER A 79 -16.95 -3.53 -25.05
CA SER A 79 -18.31 -3.08 -24.77
C SER A 79 -18.81 -3.70 -23.46
N TYR A 80 -19.84 -3.10 -22.84
CA TYR A 80 -20.51 -3.71 -21.68
C TYR A 80 -20.96 -5.15 -21.97
N LYS A 81 -21.47 -5.40 -23.18
CA LYS A 81 -21.89 -6.74 -23.63
C LYS A 81 -20.71 -7.71 -23.70
N THR A 82 -19.55 -7.23 -24.15
CA THR A 82 -18.31 -8.02 -24.19
C THR A 82 -17.83 -8.36 -22.77
N ILE A 83 -17.85 -7.39 -21.85
CA ILE A 83 -17.49 -7.59 -20.43
C ILE A 83 -18.44 -8.61 -19.78
N TRP A 84 -19.74 -8.47 -19.99
CA TRP A 84 -20.76 -9.35 -19.42
C TRP A 84 -20.65 -10.79 -19.94
N ASN A 85 -20.44 -10.97 -21.24
CA ASN A 85 -20.23 -12.29 -21.83
C ASN A 85 -18.93 -12.92 -21.32
N THR A 86 -17.85 -12.14 -21.28
CA THR A 86 -16.56 -12.58 -20.75
C THR A 86 -16.68 -12.99 -19.28
N PHE A 87 -17.42 -12.23 -18.46
CA PHE A 87 -17.71 -12.57 -17.07
C PHE A 87 -18.49 -13.89 -16.95
N ASN A 88 -19.51 -14.11 -17.78
CA ASN A 88 -20.28 -15.35 -17.76
C ASN A 88 -19.46 -16.56 -18.21
N ASP A 89 -18.61 -16.42 -19.23
CA ASP A 89 -17.70 -17.47 -19.68
C ASP A 89 -16.69 -17.82 -18.59
N LEU A 90 -16.06 -16.79 -18.01
CA LEU A 90 -15.12 -16.93 -16.89
C LEU A 90 -15.79 -17.60 -15.68
N SER A 91 -16.98 -17.17 -15.30
CA SER A 91 -17.75 -17.75 -14.18
C SER A 91 -17.98 -19.25 -14.35
N ASN A 92 -18.21 -19.68 -15.60
CA ASN A 92 -18.36 -21.08 -15.99
C ASN A 92 -17.04 -21.82 -16.28
N ASN A 93 -15.89 -21.25 -15.89
CA ASN A 93 -14.54 -21.79 -16.13
C ASN A 93 -14.19 -22.04 -17.60
N LYS A 94 -14.79 -21.26 -18.50
CA LYS A 94 -14.48 -21.29 -19.94
C LYS A 94 -13.70 -20.03 -20.30
N LEU A 95 -12.70 -20.19 -21.17
CA LEU A 95 -12.07 -19.04 -21.81
C LEU A 95 -13.00 -18.53 -22.92
N PRO A 96 -13.22 -17.22 -23.05
CA PRO A 96 -14.05 -16.66 -24.11
C PRO A 96 -13.49 -17.08 -25.48
N ASN A 97 -14.25 -17.83 -26.30
CA ASN A 97 -13.74 -18.28 -27.59
C ASN A 97 -13.81 -17.12 -28.60
N PRO A 98 -12.67 -16.53 -29.03
CA PRO A 98 -12.66 -15.37 -29.92
C PRO A 98 -13.20 -15.68 -31.33
N ASN A 99 -13.36 -16.97 -31.66
CA ASN A 99 -13.77 -17.44 -32.97
C ASN A 99 -15.28 -17.67 -33.11
N GLU A 100 -16.04 -17.70 -32.00
CA GLU A 100 -17.50 -17.78 -32.02
C GLU A 100 -18.13 -16.38 -31.93
N LYS A 101 -18.54 -15.84 -33.08
CA LYS A 101 -19.45 -14.69 -33.24
C LYS A 101 -19.10 -13.39 -32.47
N LEU A 102 -17.84 -12.98 -32.49
CA LEU A 102 -17.45 -11.62 -32.14
C LEU A 102 -17.18 -10.81 -33.44
N PRO A 103 -17.76 -9.61 -33.62
CA PRO A 103 -17.48 -8.77 -34.79
C PRO A 103 -15.97 -8.51 -34.93
N LEU A 104 -15.46 -8.26 -36.14
CA LEU A 104 -14.03 -8.09 -36.44
C LEU A 104 -13.27 -7.11 -35.50
N LYS A 105 -13.99 -6.16 -34.88
CA LYS A 105 -13.52 -5.20 -33.87
C LYS A 105 -13.03 -5.87 -32.56
N ASP A 106 -13.44 -7.12 -32.30
CA ASP A 106 -13.27 -7.83 -31.04
C ASP A 106 -12.21 -8.95 -31.10
N ARG A 107 -11.45 -9.09 -32.20
CA ARG A 107 -10.33 -10.05 -32.25
C ARG A 107 -9.22 -9.71 -31.26
N ASP A 108 -9.11 -8.44 -30.88
CA ASP A 108 -8.11 -7.95 -29.93
C ASP A 108 -8.60 -7.95 -28.47
N VAL A 109 -9.73 -8.59 -28.14
CA VAL A 109 -10.31 -8.59 -26.78
C VAL A 109 -9.29 -8.99 -25.72
N TYR A 110 -8.45 -10.00 -25.97
CA TYR A 110 -7.38 -10.40 -25.04
C TYR A 110 -6.31 -9.31 -24.86
N LYS A 111 -5.93 -8.62 -25.93
CA LYS A 111 -4.96 -7.53 -25.90
C LYS A 111 -5.51 -6.33 -25.12
N HIS A 112 -6.78 -5.98 -25.35
CA HIS A 112 -7.43 -4.89 -24.62
C HIS A 112 -7.71 -5.26 -23.16
N PHE A 113 -8.08 -6.51 -22.86
CA PHE A 113 -8.20 -7.00 -21.48
C PHE A 113 -6.85 -6.95 -20.75
N PHE A 114 -5.77 -7.42 -21.39
CA PHE A 114 -4.43 -7.32 -20.83
C PHE A 114 -4.00 -5.87 -20.61
N PHE A 115 -4.27 -4.98 -21.58
CA PHE A 115 -4.01 -3.55 -21.45
C PHE A 115 -4.80 -2.94 -20.29
N LEU A 116 -6.07 -3.30 -20.12
CA LEU A 116 -6.90 -2.86 -18.99
C LEU A 116 -6.32 -3.33 -17.66
N MET A 117 -5.92 -4.61 -17.56
CA MET A 117 -5.30 -5.17 -16.35
C MET A 117 -4.00 -4.44 -15.98
N VAL A 118 -3.11 -4.24 -16.94
CA VAL A 118 -1.87 -3.48 -16.76
C VAL A 118 -2.18 -2.05 -16.33
N SER A 119 -3.18 -1.41 -16.95
CA SER A 119 -3.61 -0.04 -16.59
C SER A 119 -4.08 0.04 -15.15
N ILE A 120 -4.90 -0.92 -14.68
CA ILE A 120 -5.37 -0.99 -13.29
C ILE A 120 -4.18 -1.11 -12.34
N TYR A 121 -3.21 -1.98 -12.64
CA TYR A 121 -2.05 -2.19 -11.76
C TYR A 121 -1.11 -0.99 -11.72
N ILE A 122 -0.85 -0.36 -12.87
CA ILE A 122 -0.06 0.88 -12.94
C ILE A 122 -0.77 1.99 -12.16
N LEU A 123 -2.08 2.15 -12.33
CA LEU A 123 -2.84 3.16 -11.61
C LEU A 123 -2.84 2.88 -10.09
N SER A 124 -2.92 1.60 -9.69
CA SER A 124 -2.79 1.20 -8.29
C SER A 124 -1.47 1.66 -7.68
N ALA A 125 -0.37 1.46 -8.41
CA ALA A 125 0.97 1.87 -7.98
C ALA A 125 1.08 3.41 -7.89
N ILE A 126 0.60 4.12 -8.92
CA ILE A 126 0.62 5.59 -8.95
C ILE A 126 -0.21 6.17 -7.80
N LEU A 127 -1.44 5.70 -7.60
CA LEU A 127 -2.31 6.15 -6.52
C LEU A 127 -1.69 5.83 -5.15
N GLY A 128 -1.10 4.64 -4.98
CA GLY A 128 -0.39 4.27 -3.75
C GLY A 128 0.78 5.21 -3.48
N MET A 129 1.54 5.57 -4.51
CA MET A 129 2.65 6.52 -4.41
C MET A 129 2.16 7.93 -4.09
N ILE A 130 1.11 8.41 -4.76
CA ILE A 130 0.49 9.72 -4.46
C ILE A 130 0.00 9.76 -3.01
N SER A 131 -0.70 8.73 -2.55
CA SER A 131 -1.15 8.62 -1.16
C SER A 131 0.03 8.60 -0.19
N TYR A 132 1.13 7.92 -0.53
CA TYR A 132 2.38 7.98 0.23
C TYR A 132 2.91 9.41 0.35
N TRP A 133 2.92 10.21 -0.72
CA TRP A 133 3.38 11.60 -0.65
C TRP A 133 2.42 12.47 0.17
N ILE A 134 1.11 12.34 -0.07
CA ILE A 134 0.07 13.11 0.63
C ILE A 134 0.12 12.85 2.14
N THR A 135 0.19 11.59 2.56
CA THR A 135 0.22 11.21 3.99
C THR A 135 1.43 11.76 4.74
N ARG A 136 2.47 12.17 4.01
CA ARG A 136 3.72 12.70 4.57
C ARG A 136 3.76 14.23 4.62
N THR A 137 2.89 14.91 3.90
CA THR A 137 2.81 16.36 3.94
C THR A 137 2.43 16.83 5.36
N THR A 138 3.13 17.84 5.87
CA THR A 138 2.92 18.40 7.21
C THR A 138 1.47 18.84 7.44
N PHE A 139 0.82 19.39 6.42
CA PHE A 139 -0.60 19.74 6.43
C PHE A 139 -1.50 18.56 6.81
N VAL A 140 -1.27 17.38 6.21
CA VAL A 140 -2.10 16.20 6.43
C VAL A 140 -1.86 15.61 7.82
N LYS A 141 -0.61 15.64 8.30
CA LYS A 141 -0.29 15.27 9.70
C LYS A 141 -0.91 16.22 10.71
N SER A 142 -1.01 17.51 10.38
CA SER A 142 -1.64 18.53 11.24
C SER A 142 -3.14 18.31 11.43
N ILE A 143 -3.83 17.73 10.44
CA ILE A 143 -5.28 17.44 10.51
C ILE A 143 -5.57 16.24 11.44
N GLY A 144 -4.55 15.50 11.87
CA GLY A 144 -4.68 14.47 12.92
C GLY A 144 -5.19 13.11 12.45
N ILE A 145 -5.81 13.00 11.28
CA ILE A 145 -6.38 11.75 10.74
C ILE A 145 -5.29 10.70 10.44
N LEU A 146 -4.09 11.14 10.04
CA LEU A 146 -2.97 10.28 9.68
C LEU A 146 -1.80 10.34 10.69
N LYS A 147 -2.03 10.96 11.86
CA LYS A 147 -1.04 11.11 12.94
C LYS A 147 -0.57 9.77 13.52
N TYR A 148 -1.35 8.70 13.31
CA TYR A 148 -1.10 7.36 13.84
C TYR A 148 -0.26 6.45 12.93
N LEU A 149 0.01 6.87 11.68
CA LEU A 149 0.92 6.15 10.79
C LEU A 149 2.36 6.50 11.17
N ASN A 150 3.03 5.53 11.77
CA ASN A 150 4.45 5.53 12.12
C ASN A 150 4.86 6.64 13.10
N TYR A 151 4.08 6.81 14.17
CA TYR A 151 4.41 7.72 15.29
C TYR A 151 5.87 7.60 15.76
N TRP A 152 6.39 6.37 15.85
CA TRP A 152 7.78 6.13 16.24
C TRP A 152 8.80 6.61 15.21
N GLN A 153 8.51 6.47 13.91
CA GLN A 153 9.37 7.04 12.87
C GLN A 153 9.43 8.56 13.00
N ASP A 154 8.28 9.16 13.27
CA ASP A 154 8.14 10.60 13.39
C ASP A 154 8.85 11.15 14.62
N LEU A 155 8.78 10.42 15.73
CA LEU A 155 9.52 10.73 16.96
C LEU A 155 11.03 10.53 16.76
N VAL A 156 11.44 9.45 16.11
CA VAL A 156 12.86 9.15 15.88
C VAL A 156 13.48 10.07 14.84
N LYS A 157 12.80 10.48 13.78
CA LYS A 157 13.35 11.39 12.76
C LYS A 157 13.06 12.87 13.01
N GLY A 158 12.29 13.22 14.05
CA GLY A 158 11.96 14.60 14.37
C GLY A 158 11.07 15.29 13.33
N THR A 159 10.39 14.55 12.44
CA THR A 159 9.54 15.09 11.37
C THR A 159 8.30 15.84 11.85
N PHE A 160 8.03 15.84 13.16
CA PHE A 160 6.94 16.58 13.79
C PHE A 160 7.30 18.01 14.21
N ILE A 161 8.58 18.33 14.32
CA ILE A 161 9.04 19.64 14.77
C ILE A 161 9.63 20.33 13.55
N SER A 162 8.88 21.28 12.97
CA SER A 162 9.49 22.21 12.02
C SER A 162 10.50 23.03 12.80
N ASN A 163 11.78 22.92 12.44
CA ASN A 163 12.76 23.84 12.98
C ASN A 163 12.39 25.23 12.50
N ASN A 164 12.31 26.20 13.42
CA ASN A 164 12.04 27.60 13.04
C ASN A 164 13.24 28.23 12.31
N ASP A 165 14.38 27.54 12.31
CA ASP A 165 15.61 27.95 11.65
C ASP A 165 15.91 27.00 10.48
N ASP A 166 15.72 27.52 9.25
CA ASP A 166 15.94 26.79 8.00
C ASP A 166 17.41 26.41 7.77
N THR A 167 18.35 26.94 8.55
CA THR A 167 19.79 26.62 8.44
C THR A 167 20.16 25.32 9.16
N LEU A 168 19.31 24.84 10.06
CA LEU A 168 19.59 23.67 10.89
C LEU A 168 18.97 22.41 10.29
N THR A 169 19.84 21.50 9.82
CA THR A 169 19.43 20.19 9.31
C THR A 169 19.41 19.14 10.41
N TYR A 170 18.42 18.23 10.35
CA TYR A 170 18.36 17.08 11.24
C TYR A 170 19.60 16.20 11.07
N ALA A 171 20.35 15.97 12.15
CA ALA A 171 21.52 15.10 12.15
C ALA A 171 21.19 13.69 12.65
N TYR A 172 20.72 13.58 13.90
CA TYR A 172 20.35 12.32 14.54
C TYR A 172 19.51 12.56 15.79
N THR A 173 18.86 11.49 16.28
CA THR A 173 18.13 11.49 17.56
C THR A 173 18.90 10.66 18.58
N THR A 174 18.97 11.16 19.81
CA THR A 174 19.51 10.43 20.96
C THR A 174 18.40 9.93 21.85
N ALA A 175 18.56 8.76 22.45
CA ALA A 175 17.63 8.23 23.42
C ALA A 175 18.36 7.70 24.64
N ASP A 176 17.71 7.89 25.79
CA ASP A 176 18.12 7.36 27.09
C ASP A 176 17.15 6.23 27.43
N VAL A 177 17.67 5.00 27.52
CA VAL A 177 16.89 3.77 27.67
C VAL A 177 17.20 3.17 29.03
N LEU A 178 16.17 3.14 29.87
CA LEU A 178 16.21 2.46 31.15
C LEU A 178 15.84 0.99 30.94
N THR A 179 16.69 0.08 31.40
CA THR A 179 16.47 -1.37 31.30
C THR A 179 16.56 -2.00 32.68
N GLU A 180 15.65 -2.91 32.98
CA GLU A 180 15.71 -3.75 34.17
C GLU A 180 16.23 -5.13 33.76
N GLN A 181 17.42 -5.48 34.25
CA GLN A 181 18.00 -6.81 34.07
C GLN A 181 18.45 -7.33 35.42
N ASN A 182 17.94 -8.50 35.83
CA ASN A 182 18.36 -9.21 37.04
C ASN A 182 18.35 -8.30 38.28
N ASP A 183 17.22 -7.63 38.54
CA ASP A 183 17.03 -6.67 39.66
C ASP A 183 17.97 -5.46 39.69
N THR A 184 18.73 -5.24 38.59
CA THR A 184 19.57 -4.05 38.43
C THR A 184 19.02 -3.17 37.32
N THR A 185 18.67 -1.95 37.69
CA THR A 185 18.29 -0.92 36.72
C THR A 185 19.56 -0.33 36.08
N LYS A 186 19.67 -0.44 34.76
CA LYS A 186 20.79 0.11 33.96
C LYS A 186 20.27 1.12 32.97
N LEU A 187 20.96 2.26 32.89
CA LEU A 187 20.67 3.32 31.92
C LEU A 187 21.68 3.29 30.79
N TYR A 188 21.18 3.25 29.56
CA TYR A 188 21.96 3.32 28.33
C TYR A 188 21.57 4.57 27.54
N SER A 189 22.55 5.39 27.14
CA SER A 189 22.32 6.50 26.22
C SER A 189 23.06 6.26 24.92
N GLY A 190 22.45 6.61 23.79
CA GLY A 190 23.10 6.52 22.49
C GLY A 190 22.29 7.16 21.38
N ARG A 191 22.83 7.11 20.17
CA ARG A 191 22.14 7.57 18.96
C ARG A 191 21.17 6.49 18.49
N VAL A 192 19.92 6.84 18.23
CA VAL A 192 18.92 5.90 17.73
C VAL A 192 19.19 5.62 16.25
N ILE A 193 19.56 4.38 15.94
CA ILE A 193 19.79 3.95 14.55
C ILE A 193 18.60 3.17 13.99
N ASN A 194 17.87 2.44 14.83
CA ASN A 194 16.72 1.66 14.40
C ASN A 194 15.77 1.37 15.56
N TYR A 195 14.55 0.97 15.22
CA TYR A 195 13.57 0.50 16.18
C TYR A 195 12.67 -0.57 15.55
N TYR A 196 12.11 -1.44 16.38
CA TYR A 196 11.17 -2.49 15.99
C TYR A 196 9.91 -2.36 16.83
N LEU A 197 8.77 -2.49 16.17
CA LEU A 197 7.46 -2.41 16.78
C LEU A 197 6.85 -3.80 16.86
N ASP A 198 6.11 -4.05 17.92
CA ASP A 198 5.24 -5.20 18.00
C ASP A 198 4.12 -5.10 16.96
N ILE A 199 3.89 -6.19 16.22
CA ILE A 199 2.98 -6.22 15.06
C ILE A 199 1.51 -6.03 15.48
N GLN A 200 1.16 -6.49 16.69
CA GLN A 200 -0.23 -6.50 17.18
C GLN A 200 -0.57 -5.24 17.97
N THR A 201 0.33 -4.81 18.84
CA THR A 201 0.09 -3.72 19.80
C THR A 201 0.65 -2.39 19.35
N ASN A 202 1.51 -2.37 18.32
CA ASN A 202 2.19 -1.16 17.83
C ASN A 202 3.05 -0.46 18.90
N GLN A 203 3.38 -1.18 19.97
CA GLN A 203 4.29 -0.72 21.01
C GLN A 203 5.74 -0.95 20.58
N LEU A 204 6.63 -0.10 21.08
CA LEU A 204 8.06 -0.24 20.85
C LEU A 204 8.56 -1.53 21.52
N GLN A 205 8.98 -2.51 20.71
CA GLN A 205 9.51 -3.77 21.21
C GLN A 205 11.03 -3.72 21.38
N THR A 206 11.73 -3.04 20.47
CA THR A 206 13.19 -2.95 20.50
C THR A 206 13.65 -1.61 19.96
N ILE A 207 14.63 -1.00 20.62
CA ILE A 207 15.34 0.16 20.14
C ILE A 207 16.82 -0.19 20.00
N VAL A 208 17.41 0.19 18.87
CA VAL A 208 18.82 -0.08 18.57
C VAL A 208 19.57 1.24 18.62
N LEU A 209 20.60 1.28 19.46
CA LEU A 209 21.42 2.44 19.71
C LEU A 209 22.84 2.23 19.16
N SER A 210 23.44 3.26 18.59
CA SER A 210 24.89 3.34 18.32
C SER A 210 25.57 4.30 19.30
N ASP A 211 26.90 4.22 19.39
CA ASP A 211 27.72 5.06 20.28
C ASP A 211 27.25 5.01 21.75
N THR A 212 26.87 3.82 22.22
CA THR A 212 26.19 3.65 23.49
C THR A 212 27.11 3.88 24.69
N LYS A 213 26.65 4.70 25.64
CA LYS A 213 27.24 4.89 26.95
C LYS A 213 26.36 4.24 28.01
N ARG A 214 26.96 3.48 28.91
CA ARG A 214 26.27 2.88 30.05
C ARG A 214 26.56 3.69 31.31
N TYR A 215 25.53 4.17 31.98
CA TYR A 215 25.67 4.85 33.26
C TYR A 215 25.63 3.83 34.39
N LYS A 216 26.47 4.06 35.39
CA LYS A 216 26.47 3.32 36.65
C LYS A 216 26.01 4.28 37.73
N ARG A 217 25.06 3.84 38.57
CA ARG A 217 24.68 4.59 39.77
C ARG A 217 25.90 4.64 40.68
N LEU A 218 26.37 5.84 41.00
CA LEU A 218 27.32 6.05 42.08
C LEU A 218 26.53 5.95 43.38
N ASN A 219 26.90 4.98 44.21
CA ASN A 219 26.37 4.85 45.58
C ASN A 219 26.98 5.94 46.45
#